data_AF-A0A8H8Z6D5-F1
#
_entry.id   AF-A0A8H8Z6D5-F1
#
_cell.length_a   1.000
_cell.length_b   1.000
_cell.length_c   1.000
_cell.angle_alpha   90.00
_cell.angle_beta   90.00
_cell.angle_gamma   90.00
#
_symmetry.space_group_name_H-M   'P 1'
#
loop_
_entity.id
_entity.type
_entity.pdbx_description
1 polymer ?
#
loop_
_entity_poly.entity_id
_entity_poly.type
_entity_poly.pdbx_seq_one_letter_code
_entity_poly.pdbx_strand_id
1 'polypeptide(L)'
;MKDQRIELRLPQQQLDELDNFINNIDGQYKPSRSDVLRSFIAQGVRGKFTPASQEAEMFPLSARLNIFFQLCQLLRMECDKDGRSVQPINPTYGYNNRVASTVTAEALVRQVYLQRMTWFFELDAVHLQAINPNLGQDMIVSLMNPQPSPVICNTLDSVIALRDMFSNIRMVLASAEKTVNDWNDQKTRDALARIQGYVEDNGLQLTFKGYPDTEDYALQIDMWSLLNWIDNGQGDHRIGDYGLRNDKDLTDKYAVMLEVYQNIRSNHQFDLNGLEQMVKSRQFHMI
;
A
#
# COMPACT_ATOMS: atom_id res chain seq x y z
N MET A 1 -7.91 2.53 -36.21
CA MET A 1 -8.92 1.55 -36.68
C MET A 1 -9.86 2.26 -37.63
N LYS A 2 -10.30 1.62 -38.73
CA LYS A 2 -11.30 2.19 -39.64
C LYS A 2 -12.70 1.92 -39.09
N ASP A 3 -13.58 2.92 -39.10
CA ASP A 3 -15.00 2.74 -38.78
C ASP A 3 -15.65 1.84 -39.84
N GLN A 4 -16.14 0.68 -39.41
CA GLN A 4 -16.95 -0.20 -40.24
C GLN A 4 -18.42 0.20 -40.11
N ARG A 5 -19.06 0.50 -41.25
CA ARG A 5 -20.49 0.80 -41.29
C ARG A 5 -21.27 -0.48 -41.58
N ILE A 6 -22.24 -0.79 -40.72
CA ILE A 6 -23.14 -1.94 -40.83
C ILE A 6 -24.57 -1.42 -40.90
N GLU A 7 -25.37 -1.97 -41.82
CA GLU A 7 -26.79 -1.64 -41.94
C GLU A 7 -27.63 -2.76 -41.32
N LEU A 8 -28.51 -2.38 -40.38
CA LEU A 8 -29.40 -3.30 -39.67
C LEU A 8 -30.84 -2.96 -40.03
N ARG A 9 -31.65 -3.99 -40.30
CA ARG A 9 -33.09 -3.85 -40.52
C ARG A 9 -33.82 -4.30 -39.27
N LEU A 10 -34.57 -3.37 -38.66
CA LEU A 10 -35.39 -3.62 -37.47
C LEU A 10 -36.86 -3.42 -37.81
N PRO A 11 -37.78 -4.15 -37.14
CA PRO A 11 -39.21 -3.86 -37.19
C PRO A 11 -39.52 -2.41 -36.82
N GLN A 12 -40.47 -1.79 -37.52
CA GLN A 12 -40.79 -0.36 -37.35
C GLN A 12 -41.17 -0.01 -35.91
N GLN A 13 -41.96 -0.86 -35.24
CA GLN A 13 -42.36 -0.66 -33.85
C GLN A 13 -41.16 -0.52 -32.90
N GLN A 14 -40.09 -1.30 -33.11
CA GLN A 14 -38.87 -1.23 -32.29
C GLN A 14 -38.04 0.01 -32.58
N LEU A 15 -38.08 0.53 -33.82
CA LEU A 15 -37.45 1.80 -34.15
C LEU A 15 -38.18 2.97 -33.47
N ASP A 16 -39.51 2.94 -33.47
CA ASP A 16 -40.32 3.96 -32.84
C ASP A 16 -40.12 3.96 -31.31
N GLU A 17 -40.02 2.77 -30.69
CA GLU A 17 -39.66 2.62 -29.27
C GLU A 17 -38.25 3.16 -28.96
N LEU A 18 -37.26 2.88 -29.82
CA LEU A 18 -35.89 3.38 -29.67
C LEU A 18 -35.84 4.91 -29.76
N ASP A 19 -36.57 5.51 -30.69
CA ASP A 19 -36.66 6.97 -30.83
C ASP A 19 -37.34 7.61 -29.63
N ASN A 20 -38.43 7.01 -29.14
CA ASN A 20 -39.11 7.47 -27.93
C ASN A 20 -38.18 7.42 -26.71
N PHE A 21 -37.39 6.35 -26.58
CA PHE A 21 -36.36 6.24 -25.54
C PHE A 21 -35.33 7.37 -25.62
N ILE A 22 -34.74 7.61 -26.80
CA ILE A 22 -33.78 8.71 -27.03
C ILE A 22 -34.40 10.06 -26.68
N ASN A 23 -35.68 10.25 -27.03
CA ASN A 23 -36.37 11.51 -26.82
C ASN A 23 -36.63 11.83 -25.35
N ASN A 24 -36.75 10.79 -24.51
CA ASN A 24 -36.99 10.89 -23.06
C ASN A 24 -35.70 11.03 -22.23
N ILE A 25 -34.52 11.05 -22.85
CA ILE A 25 -33.26 11.30 -22.13
C ILE A 25 -33.10 12.81 -21.92
N ASP A 26 -33.14 13.23 -20.65
CA ASP A 26 -32.88 14.61 -20.25
C ASP A 26 -31.37 14.90 -20.29
N GLY A 27 -30.94 15.65 -21.30
CA GLY A 27 -29.55 16.09 -21.46
C GLY A 27 -29.41 17.13 -22.57
N GLN A 28 -28.39 17.98 -22.48
CA GLN A 28 -28.09 18.96 -23.54
C GLN A 28 -27.69 18.30 -24.88
N TYR A 29 -27.30 17.01 -24.87
CA TYR A 29 -26.93 16.24 -26.05
C TYR A 29 -27.73 14.94 -26.12
N LYS A 30 -28.58 14.80 -27.16
CA LYS A 30 -29.34 13.58 -27.40
C LYS A 30 -28.47 12.57 -28.16
N PRO A 31 -28.30 11.33 -27.67
CA PRO A 31 -27.51 10.32 -28.37
C PRO A 31 -28.17 9.92 -29.69
N SER A 32 -27.37 9.59 -30.71
CA SER A 32 -27.92 9.07 -31.96
C SER A 32 -28.37 7.61 -31.81
N ARG A 33 -29.24 7.13 -32.71
CA ARG A 33 -29.62 5.69 -32.78
C ARG A 33 -28.39 4.78 -32.81
N SER A 34 -27.33 5.19 -33.51
CA SER A 34 -26.08 4.44 -33.60
C SER A 34 -25.33 4.39 -32.26
N ASP A 35 -25.40 5.44 -31.45
CA ASP A 35 -24.78 5.46 -30.12
C ASP A 35 -25.51 4.53 -29.16
N VAL A 36 -26.84 4.53 -29.21
CA VAL A 36 -27.69 3.63 -28.42
C VAL A 36 -27.55 2.18 -28.88
N LEU A 37 -27.50 1.91 -30.18
CA LEU A 37 -27.21 0.58 -30.71
C LEU A 37 -25.82 0.10 -30.30
N ARG A 38 -24.80 0.98 -30.33
CA ARG A 38 -23.46 0.64 -29.83
C ARG A 38 -23.47 0.30 -28.34
N SER A 39 -24.24 1.00 -27.52
CA SER A 39 -24.34 0.68 -26.09
C SER A 39 -25.05 -0.66 -25.85
N PHE A 40 -26.14 -0.95 -26.55
CA PHE A 40 -26.82 -2.25 -26.46
C PHE A 40 -25.97 -3.40 -26.98
N ILE A 41 -25.21 -3.21 -28.07
CA ILE A 41 -24.25 -4.21 -28.55
C ILE A 41 -23.15 -4.43 -27.52
N ALA A 42 -22.60 -3.35 -26.94
CA ALA A 42 -21.60 -3.47 -25.88
C ALA A 42 -22.14 -4.21 -24.65
N GLN A 43 -23.37 -3.93 -24.23
CA GLN A 43 -24.06 -4.64 -23.13
C GLN A 43 -24.37 -6.10 -23.48
N GLY A 44 -24.83 -6.37 -24.72
CA GLY A 44 -25.17 -7.72 -25.17
C GLY A 44 -23.94 -8.62 -25.39
N VAL A 45 -22.82 -8.05 -25.86
CA VAL A 45 -21.52 -8.73 -25.93
C VAL A 45 -21.01 -9.01 -24.51
N ARG A 46 -21.17 -8.07 -23.57
CA ARG A 46 -20.85 -8.30 -22.16
C ARG A 46 -21.74 -9.38 -21.53
N GLY A 47 -23.03 -9.44 -21.85
CA GLY A 47 -23.97 -10.37 -21.23
C GLY A 47 -23.98 -11.80 -21.78
N LYS A 48 -23.43 -12.06 -22.99
CA LYS A 48 -23.42 -13.40 -23.60
C LYS A 48 -22.13 -14.21 -23.43
N PHE A 49 -21.03 -13.57 -23.04
CA PHE A 49 -19.71 -14.23 -22.90
C PHE A 49 -19.26 -14.45 -21.45
N THR A 50 -20.10 -14.18 -20.45
CA THR A 50 -19.81 -14.44 -19.03
C THR A 50 -20.88 -15.36 -18.42
N PRO A 51 -20.50 -16.53 -17.85
CA PRO A 51 -21.44 -17.37 -17.14
C PRO A 51 -22.02 -16.66 -15.91
N ALA A 52 -23.33 -16.77 -15.76
CA ALA A 52 -24.09 -16.23 -14.64
C ALA A 52 -23.82 -17.03 -13.35
N SER A 53 -22.73 -16.71 -12.67
CA SER A 53 -22.53 -17.07 -11.26
C SER A 53 -21.57 -16.08 -10.59
N GLN A 54 -22.15 -15.09 -9.90
CA GLN A 54 -21.54 -14.34 -8.78
C GLN A 54 -20.26 -13.50 -9.03
N GLU A 55 -20.16 -12.80 -10.16
CA GLU A 55 -19.32 -11.59 -10.27
C GLU A 55 -20.19 -10.44 -10.78
N ALA A 56 -20.83 -9.72 -9.87
CA ALA A 56 -21.48 -8.46 -10.24
C ALA A 56 -20.38 -7.50 -10.73
N GLU A 57 -20.39 -7.23 -12.04
CA GLU A 57 -19.63 -6.23 -12.80
C GLU A 57 -18.80 -5.25 -11.97
N MET A 58 -17.57 -5.62 -11.62
CA MET A 58 -16.56 -4.61 -11.29
C MET A 58 -15.94 -4.12 -12.60
N PHE A 59 -15.85 -2.80 -12.78
CA PHE A 59 -15.06 -2.22 -13.87
C PHE A 59 -13.62 -2.78 -13.83
N PRO A 60 -13.00 -3.09 -14.99
CA PRO A 60 -11.61 -3.52 -15.01
C PRO A 60 -10.71 -2.46 -14.38
N LEU A 61 -9.59 -2.86 -13.78
CA LEU A 61 -8.67 -1.95 -13.08
C LEU A 61 -8.31 -0.72 -13.91
N SER A 62 -8.09 -0.88 -15.22
CA SER A 62 -7.81 0.23 -16.13
C SER A 62 -8.93 1.28 -16.20
N ALA A 63 -10.19 0.86 -16.20
CA ALA A 63 -11.33 1.77 -16.18
C ALA A 63 -11.46 2.48 -14.82
N ARG A 64 -11.22 1.75 -13.71
CA ARG A 64 -11.25 2.33 -12.37
C ARG A 64 -10.14 3.37 -12.17
N LEU A 65 -8.92 3.07 -12.63
CA LEU A 65 -7.80 4.00 -12.64
C LEU A 65 -8.08 5.24 -13.49
N ASN A 66 -8.69 5.09 -14.67
CA ASN A 66 -9.06 6.22 -15.51
C ASN A 66 -10.03 7.17 -14.79
N ILE A 67 -11.08 6.63 -14.16
CA ILE A 67 -12.04 7.42 -13.39
C ILE A 67 -11.34 8.10 -12.20
N PHE A 68 -10.51 7.35 -11.46
CA PHE A 68 -9.73 7.88 -10.36
C PHE A 68 -8.87 9.08 -10.76
N PHE A 69 -8.11 8.97 -11.85
CA PHE A 69 -7.25 10.07 -12.31
C PHE A 69 -8.05 11.27 -12.83
N GLN A 70 -9.22 11.04 -13.45
CA GLN A 70 -10.13 12.14 -13.82
C GLN A 70 -10.66 12.87 -12.59
N LEU A 71 -11.06 12.14 -11.54
CA LEU A 71 -11.49 12.73 -10.28
C LEU A 71 -10.36 13.51 -9.60
N CYS A 72 -9.12 12.98 -9.59
CA CYS A 72 -7.96 13.73 -9.08
C CYS A 72 -7.68 15.02 -9.88
N GLN A 73 -7.89 15.02 -11.20
CA GLN A 73 -7.78 16.24 -12.02
C GLN A 73 -8.82 17.28 -11.61
N LEU A 74 -10.08 16.89 -11.44
CA LEU A 74 -11.14 17.79 -10.98
C LEU A 74 -10.84 18.36 -9.58
N LEU A 75 -10.43 17.51 -8.64
CA LEU A 75 -10.05 17.93 -7.28
C LEU A 75 -8.92 18.95 -7.28
N ARG A 76 -7.90 18.77 -8.13
CA ARG A 76 -6.83 19.78 -8.29
C ARG A 76 -7.35 21.10 -8.81
N MET A 77 -8.17 21.06 -9.87
CA MET A 77 -8.75 22.28 -10.44
C MET A 77 -9.62 23.04 -9.43
N GLU A 78 -10.33 22.33 -8.56
CA GLU A 78 -11.11 22.93 -7.46
C GLU A 78 -10.20 23.53 -6.38
N CYS A 79 -9.17 22.80 -5.94
CA CYS A 79 -8.19 23.30 -4.98
C CYS A 79 -7.48 24.56 -5.48
N ASP A 80 -7.06 24.58 -6.76
CA ASP A 80 -6.38 25.71 -7.38
C ASP A 80 -7.26 26.97 -7.42
N LYS A 81 -8.58 26.82 -7.68
CA LYS A 81 -9.54 27.93 -7.64
C LYS A 81 -9.67 28.55 -6.26
N ASP A 82 -9.57 27.73 -5.22
CA ASP A 82 -9.66 28.15 -3.82
C ASP A 82 -8.29 28.58 -3.23
N GLY A 83 -7.21 28.56 -4.03
CA GLY A 83 -5.84 28.82 -3.56
C GLY A 83 -5.32 27.78 -2.57
N ARG A 84 -5.91 26.58 -2.56
CA ARG A 84 -5.55 25.45 -1.69
C ARG A 84 -4.73 24.42 -2.49
N SER A 85 -3.97 23.58 -1.78
CA SER A 85 -3.30 22.42 -2.37
C SER A 85 -4.02 21.12 -2.03
N VAL A 86 -3.89 20.13 -2.91
CA VAL A 86 -4.31 18.75 -2.61
C VAL A 86 -3.51 18.23 -1.42
N GLN A 87 -4.22 17.72 -0.42
CA GLN A 87 -3.61 17.31 0.83
C GLN A 87 -2.84 15.98 0.67
N PRO A 88 -1.67 15.84 1.30
CA PRO A 88 -0.95 14.57 1.35
C PRO A 88 -1.70 13.54 2.22
N ILE A 89 -1.50 12.25 1.92
CA ILE A 89 -2.05 11.15 2.74
C ILE A 89 -1.42 11.08 4.13
N ASN A 90 -0.26 11.70 4.32
CA ASN A 90 0.39 11.83 5.61
C ASN A 90 0.72 13.31 5.84
N PRO A 91 -0.14 14.09 6.50
CA PRO A 91 0.10 15.53 6.69
C PRO A 91 1.20 15.85 7.70
N THR A 92 1.68 14.85 8.46
CA THR A 92 2.81 15.02 9.37
C THR A 92 4.16 15.08 8.64
N TYR A 93 5.12 15.77 9.26
CA TYR A 93 6.52 15.77 8.85
C TYR A 93 7.05 14.33 8.83
N GLY A 94 7.68 13.91 7.73
CA GLY A 94 8.27 12.58 7.63
C GLY A 94 9.31 12.34 8.71
N TYR A 95 9.56 11.07 9.08
CA TYR A 95 10.42 10.68 10.22
C TYR A 95 11.83 11.30 10.17
N ASN A 96 12.31 11.69 8.98
CA ASN A 96 13.63 12.31 8.77
C ASN A 96 13.59 13.75 8.20
N ASN A 97 12.42 14.32 7.91
CA ASN A 97 12.34 15.55 7.09
C ASN A 97 11.63 16.70 7.83
N ARG A 98 12.33 17.83 7.94
CA ARG A 98 11.78 19.15 8.33
C ARG A 98 10.78 19.72 7.30
N VAL A 99 10.36 18.91 6.33
CA VAL A 99 9.54 19.30 5.18
C VAL A 99 8.25 18.49 5.24
N ALA A 100 7.12 19.16 5.01
CA ALA A 100 5.82 18.51 4.96
C ALA A 100 5.79 17.47 3.82
N SER A 101 5.14 16.33 4.06
CA SER A 101 4.97 15.30 3.03
C SER A 101 4.26 15.86 1.80
N THR A 102 4.70 15.44 0.62
CA THR A 102 4.06 15.74 -0.67
C THR A 102 3.37 14.51 -1.27
N VAL A 103 3.36 13.38 -0.55
CA VAL A 103 2.73 12.14 -1.02
C VAL A 103 1.21 12.30 -0.95
N THR A 104 0.57 12.55 -2.10
CA THR A 104 -0.89 12.53 -2.23
C THR A 104 -1.38 11.13 -2.63
N ALA A 105 -2.70 10.90 -2.49
CA ALA A 105 -3.31 9.65 -2.90
C ALA A 105 -3.13 9.39 -4.41
N GLU A 106 -3.17 10.46 -5.21
CA GLU A 106 -2.86 10.40 -6.64
C GLU A 106 -1.39 10.02 -6.89
N ALA A 107 -0.45 10.64 -6.18
CA ALA A 107 0.97 10.33 -6.32
C ALA A 107 1.24 8.86 -6.00
N LEU A 108 0.65 8.34 -4.91
CA LEU A 108 0.73 6.94 -4.52
C LEU A 108 0.22 6.01 -5.63
N VAL A 109 -1.03 6.18 -6.06
CA VAL A 109 -1.66 5.30 -7.07
C VAL A 109 -0.90 5.37 -8.40
N ARG A 110 -0.42 6.56 -8.78
CA ARG A 110 0.42 6.75 -9.97
C ARG A 110 1.73 5.96 -9.86
N GLN A 111 2.44 6.05 -8.73
CA GLN A 111 3.70 5.33 -8.54
C GLN A 111 3.50 3.81 -8.53
N VAL A 112 2.50 3.33 -7.79
CA VAL A 112 2.11 1.92 -7.75
C VAL A 112 1.84 1.39 -9.17
N TYR A 113 1.06 2.12 -9.97
CA TYR A 113 0.74 1.74 -11.34
C TYR A 113 1.96 1.77 -12.27
N LEU A 114 2.72 2.87 -12.29
CA LEU A 114 3.88 3.05 -13.18
C LEU A 114 5.00 2.05 -12.88
N GLN A 115 5.16 1.67 -11.61
CA GLN A 115 6.18 0.72 -11.16
C GLN A 115 5.66 -0.73 -11.08
N ARG A 116 4.43 -0.97 -11.56
CA ARG A 116 3.83 -2.31 -11.65
C ARG A 116 3.71 -3.05 -10.31
N MET A 117 3.55 -2.31 -9.22
CA MET A 117 3.27 -2.86 -7.88
C MET A 117 1.81 -3.32 -7.78
N THR A 118 1.41 -4.23 -8.68
CA THR A 118 0.01 -4.64 -8.88
C THR A 118 -0.62 -5.29 -7.65
N TRP A 119 0.21 -5.90 -6.79
CA TRP A 119 -0.18 -6.43 -5.49
C TRP A 119 -0.95 -5.42 -4.62
N PHE A 120 -0.67 -4.11 -4.76
CA PHE A 120 -1.36 -3.08 -3.99
C PHE A 120 -2.88 -3.10 -4.23
N PHE A 121 -3.33 -3.42 -5.45
CA PHE A 121 -4.75 -3.49 -5.79
C PHE A 121 -5.42 -4.80 -5.32
N GLU A 122 -4.66 -5.72 -4.73
CA GLU A 122 -5.16 -6.97 -4.14
C GLU A 122 -5.37 -6.86 -2.62
N LEU A 123 -5.13 -5.69 -2.04
CA LEU A 123 -5.36 -5.43 -0.61
C LEU A 123 -6.84 -5.18 -0.31
N ASP A 124 -7.24 -5.46 0.93
CA ASP A 124 -8.52 -5.00 1.47
C ASP A 124 -8.40 -3.64 2.17
N ALA A 125 -9.53 -3.10 2.60
CA ALA A 125 -9.59 -1.82 3.29
C ALA A 125 -8.82 -1.79 4.62
N VAL A 126 -8.73 -2.92 5.33
CA VAL A 126 -8.01 -3.01 6.62
C VAL A 126 -6.52 -2.87 6.38
N HIS A 127 -6.00 -3.58 5.39
CA HIS A 127 -4.58 -3.54 5.04
C HIS A 127 -4.16 -2.20 4.41
N LEU A 128 -5.05 -1.56 3.64
CA LEU A 128 -4.84 -0.17 3.20
C LEU A 128 -4.70 0.78 4.39
N GLN A 129 -5.57 0.67 5.39
CA GLN A 129 -5.50 1.48 6.61
C GLN A 129 -4.26 1.18 7.46
N ALA A 130 -3.76 -0.06 7.44
CA ALA A 130 -2.51 -0.45 8.09
C ALA A 130 -1.29 0.23 7.44
N ILE A 131 -1.29 0.40 6.11
CA ILE A 131 -0.26 1.19 5.41
C ILE A 131 -0.35 2.67 5.82
N ASN A 132 -1.54 3.25 5.73
CA ASN A 132 -1.81 4.61 6.19
C ASN A 132 -3.32 4.80 6.42
N PRO A 133 -3.76 5.35 7.57
CA PRO A 133 -5.18 5.48 7.91
C PRO A 133 -6.02 6.22 6.85
N ASN A 134 -5.42 7.15 6.11
CA ASN A 134 -6.11 7.92 5.06
C ASN A 134 -6.30 7.16 3.74
N LEU A 135 -5.77 5.94 3.61
CA LEU A 135 -6.00 5.09 2.43
C LEU A 135 -7.31 4.31 2.50
N GLY A 136 -7.99 4.31 3.64
CA GLY A 136 -9.33 3.72 3.78
C GLY A 136 -10.47 4.51 3.13
N GLN A 137 -10.16 5.58 2.38
CA GLN A 137 -11.17 6.42 1.71
C GLN A 137 -11.79 5.68 0.52
N ASP A 138 -13.10 5.88 0.30
CA ASP A 138 -13.88 5.21 -0.77
C ASP A 138 -13.23 5.30 -2.15
N MET A 139 -12.63 6.45 -2.46
CA MET A 139 -11.94 6.67 -3.74
C MET A 139 -10.78 5.68 -3.97
N ILE A 140 -10.04 5.33 -2.92
CA ILE A 140 -8.93 4.37 -3.00
C ILE A 140 -9.44 2.94 -2.88
N VAL A 141 -10.38 2.67 -1.97
CA VAL A 141 -11.00 1.35 -1.81
C VAL A 141 -11.66 0.90 -3.12
N SER A 142 -12.24 1.82 -3.89
CA SER A 142 -12.83 1.52 -5.20
C SER A 142 -11.83 0.99 -6.25
N LEU A 143 -10.52 1.18 -6.03
CA LEU A 143 -9.46 0.65 -6.89
C LEU A 143 -9.05 -0.80 -6.53
N MET A 144 -9.48 -1.32 -5.38
CA MET A 144 -9.12 -2.65 -4.90
C MET A 144 -9.95 -3.74 -5.57
N ASN A 145 -9.38 -4.93 -5.75
CA ASN A 145 -10.10 -6.07 -6.28
C ASN A 145 -11.25 -6.48 -5.32
N PRO A 146 -12.36 -7.05 -5.83
CA PRO A 146 -13.50 -7.42 -4.99
C PRO A 146 -13.13 -8.53 -4.02
N GLN A 147 -12.23 -9.41 -4.46
CA GLN A 147 -11.63 -10.45 -3.65
C GLN A 147 -10.18 -10.05 -3.38
N PRO A 148 -9.85 -9.66 -2.13
CA PRO A 148 -8.48 -9.41 -1.73
C PRO A 148 -7.70 -10.73 -1.74
N SER A 149 -6.38 -10.65 -1.95
CA SER A 149 -5.50 -11.81 -1.97
C SER A 149 -4.99 -12.10 -0.56
N PRO A 150 -5.35 -13.23 0.08
CA PRO A 150 -4.90 -13.54 1.43
C PRO A 150 -3.38 -13.63 1.54
N VAL A 151 -2.70 -14.09 0.47
CA VAL A 151 -1.23 -14.20 0.44
C VAL A 151 -0.59 -12.81 0.47
N ILE A 152 -1.09 -11.87 -0.33
CA ILE A 152 -0.59 -10.48 -0.34
C ILE A 152 -0.83 -9.81 1.01
N CYS A 153 -2.04 -9.93 1.56
CA CYS A 153 -2.41 -9.40 2.86
C CYS A 153 -1.50 -9.92 3.99
N ASN A 154 -1.34 -11.24 4.10
CA ASN A 154 -0.48 -11.86 5.12
C ASN A 154 1.01 -11.48 4.95
N THR A 155 1.47 -11.31 3.71
CA THR A 155 2.85 -10.88 3.43
C THR A 155 3.05 -9.44 3.90
N LEU A 156 2.10 -8.55 3.63
CA LEU A 156 2.13 -7.17 4.08
C LEU A 156 2.11 -7.08 5.61
N ASP A 157 1.25 -7.85 6.29
CA ASP A 157 1.22 -7.92 7.75
C ASP A 157 2.58 -8.32 8.33
N SER A 158 3.25 -9.30 7.71
CA SER A 158 4.58 -9.75 8.11
C SER A 158 5.63 -8.65 7.93
N VAL A 159 5.58 -7.93 6.80
CA VAL A 159 6.47 -6.80 6.51
C VAL A 159 6.26 -5.65 7.51
N ILE A 160 5.01 -5.28 7.79
CA ILE A 160 4.66 -4.24 8.76
C ILE A 160 5.13 -4.64 10.16
N ALA A 161 4.86 -5.87 10.59
CA ALA A 161 5.26 -6.37 11.90
C ALA A 161 6.79 -6.32 12.09
N LEU A 162 7.54 -6.70 11.05
CA LEU A 162 9.00 -6.65 11.09
C LEU A 162 9.53 -5.20 11.13
N ARG A 163 8.94 -4.31 10.32
CA ARG A 163 9.26 -2.87 10.31
C ARG A 163 9.00 -2.23 11.67
N ASP A 164 7.86 -2.52 12.29
CA ASP A 164 7.47 -2.01 13.60
C ASP A 164 8.41 -2.51 14.71
N MET A 165 8.79 -3.79 14.69
CA MET A 165 9.77 -4.34 15.60
C MET A 165 11.10 -3.56 15.52
N PHE A 166 11.67 -3.41 14.32
CA PHE A 166 12.95 -2.70 14.15
C PHE A 166 12.84 -1.20 14.49
N SER A 167 11.71 -0.57 14.20
CA SER A 167 11.46 0.82 14.59
C SER A 167 11.46 0.97 16.12
N ASN A 168 10.78 0.06 16.83
CA ASN A 168 10.74 0.08 18.29
C ASN A 168 12.11 -0.23 18.92
N ILE A 169 12.86 -1.19 18.39
CA ILE A 169 14.26 -1.44 18.81
C ILE A 169 15.09 -0.15 18.69
N ARG A 170 15.02 0.52 17.53
CA ARG A 170 15.75 1.79 17.31
C ARG A 170 15.33 2.86 18.31
N MET A 171 14.03 3.01 18.57
CA MET A 171 13.54 4.01 19.54
C MET A 171 14.02 3.73 20.96
N VAL A 172 13.99 2.46 21.40
CA VAL A 172 14.47 2.06 22.73
C VAL A 172 15.97 2.34 22.88
N LEU A 173 16.77 1.97 21.89
CA LEU A 173 18.21 2.25 21.87
C LEU A 173 18.50 3.75 21.91
N ALA A 174 17.86 4.54 21.03
CA ALA A 174 18.05 5.99 20.98
C ALA A 174 17.65 6.67 22.29
N SER A 175 16.56 6.23 22.93
CA SER A 175 16.14 6.75 24.24
C SER A 175 17.15 6.41 25.33
N ALA A 176 17.68 5.19 25.34
CA ALA A 176 18.67 4.76 26.33
C ALA A 176 20.01 5.49 26.16
N GLU A 177 20.50 5.62 24.92
CA GLU A 177 21.70 6.40 24.58
C GLU A 177 21.56 7.85 25.01
N LYS A 178 20.39 8.48 24.75
CA LYS A 178 20.10 9.82 25.22
C LYS A 178 20.16 9.93 26.74
N THR A 179 19.59 8.97 27.47
CA THR A 179 19.65 8.95 28.94
C THR A 179 21.09 8.88 29.46
N VAL A 180 21.96 8.07 28.82
CA VAL A 180 23.38 7.99 29.18
C VAL A 180 24.09 9.31 28.89
N ASN A 181 23.80 9.95 27.76
CA ASN A 181 24.43 11.21 27.37
C ASN A 181 24.01 12.39 28.25
N ASP A 182 22.72 12.48 28.58
CA ASP A 182 22.16 13.60 29.33
C ASP A 182 22.44 13.48 30.84
N TRP A 183 22.43 12.26 31.39
CA TRP A 183 22.45 12.02 32.84
C TRP A 183 23.63 11.17 33.33
N ASN A 184 24.50 10.70 32.44
CA ASN A 184 25.60 9.79 32.77
C ASN A 184 25.14 8.54 33.56
N ASP A 185 23.94 8.03 33.27
CA ASP A 185 23.35 6.92 34.02
C ASP A 185 24.11 5.61 33.80
N GLN A 186 24.79 5.13 34.84
CA GLN A 186 25.64 3.95 34.75
C GLN A 186 24.82 2.67 34.53
N LYS A 187 23.61 2.57 35.12
CA LYS A 187 22.77 1.36 34.95
C LYS A 187 22.34 1.16 33.51
N THR A 188 21.94 2.23 32.83
CA THR A 188 21.58 2.21 31.41
C THR A 188 22.80 1.90 30.55
N ARG A 189 23.97 2.46 30.86
CA ARG A 189 25.22 2.14 30.17
C ARG A 189 25.58 0.66 30.29
N ASP A 190 25.48 0.08 31.48
CA ASP A 190 25.76 -1.34 31.71
C ASP A 190 24.75 -2.23 30.96
N ALA A 191 23.47 -1.82 30.89
CA ALA A 191 22.45 -2.55 30.13
C ALA A 191 22.72 -2.53 28.63
N LEU A 192 23.09 -1.38 28.06
CA LEU A 192 23.49 -1.27 26.65
C LEU A 192 24.71 -2.14 26.34
N ALA A 193 25.70 -2.17 27.22
CA ALA A 193 26.88 -3.04 27.06
C ALA A 193 26.50 -4.54 27.08
N ARG A 194 25.60 -4.96 27.99
CA ARG A 194 25.09 -6.34 28.01
C ARG A 194 24.32 -6.69 26.74
N ILE A 195 23.44 -5.80 26.28
CA ILE A 195 22.70 -5.98 25.03
C ILE A 195 23.67 -6.19 23.86
N GLN A 196 24.69 -5.35 23.76
CA GLN A 196 25.70 -5.48 22.70
C GLN A 196 26.43 -6.82 22.77
N GLY A 197 26.83 -7.26 23.97
CA GLY A 197 27.44 -8.58 24.17
C GLY A 197 26.55 -9.73 23.70
N TYR A 198 25.27 -9.75 24.09
CA TYR A 198 24.33 -10.78 23.65
C TYR A 198 24.06 -10.74 22.14
N VAL A 199 24.03 -9.55 21.54
CA VAL A 199 23.87 -9.39 20.08
C VAL A 199 25.05 -9.99 19.33
N GLU A 200 26.26 -9.77 19.81
CA GLU A 200 27.49 -10.35 19.25
C GLU A 200 27.52 -11.86 19.43
N ASP A 201 27.26 -12.35 20.64
CA ASP A 201 27.24 -13.79 20.97
C ASP A 201 26.22 -14.56 20.13
N ASN A 202 25.03 -13.98 19.90
CA ASN A 202 23.96 -14.59 19.10
C ASN A 202 24.03 -14.24 17.61
N GLY A 203 25.02 -13.43 17.19
CA GLY A 203 25.18 -12.95 15.82
C GLY A 203 23.92 -12.26 15.26
N LEU A 204 23.25 -11.46 16.07
CA LEU A 204 22.02 -10.75 15.73
C LEU A 204 22.31 -9.41 15.05
N GLN A 205 21.30 -8.82 14.42
CA GLN A 205 21.35 -7.46 13.90
C GLN A 205 20.17 -6.68 14.47
N LEU A 206 20.44 -5.62 15.24
CA LEU A 206 19.39 -4.74 15.80
C LEU A 206 18.89 -3.69 14.79
N THR A 207 19.45 -3.69 13.59
CA THR A 207 18.99 -2.89 12.46
C THR A 207 18.59 -3.83 11.34
N PHE A 208 17.47 -3.55 10.68
CA PHE A 208 17.07 -4.32 9.50
C PHE A 208 18.13 -4.15 8.41
N LYS A 209 18.71 -5.25 7.93
CA LYS A 209 19.74 -5.23 6.88
C LYS A 209 19.20 -5.52 5.48
N GLY A 210 17.89 -5.70 5.33
CA GLY A 210 17.28 -6.12 4.06
C GLY A 210 16.91 -7.61 4.03
N TYR A 211 16.23 -7.99 2.96
CA TYR A 211 15.90 -9.37 2.57
C TYR A 211 16.96 -9.94 1.62
N PRO A 212 17.04 -11.28 1.46
CA PRO A 212 17.84 -11.90 0.42
C PRO A 212 17.54 -11.33 -0.97
N ASP A 213 18.57 -11.08 -1.77
CA ASP A 213 18.40 -10.64 -3.16
C ASP A 213 18.00 -11.81 -4.07
N THR A 214 16.76 -12.30 -3.90
CA THR A 214 16.19 -13.43 -4.63
C THR A 214 14.75 -13.14 -5.02
N GLU A 215 14.22 -13.87 -6.00
CA GLU A 215 12.84 -13.69 -6.47
C GLU A 215 11.79 -13.96 -5.37
N ASP A 216 12.08 -14.89 -4.45
CA ASP A 216 11.17 -15.28 -3.35
C ASP A 216 10.88 -14.13 -2.36
N TYR A 217 11.76 -13.12 -2.31
CA TYR A 217 11.63 -11.95 -1.43
C TYR A 217 11.31 -10.64 -2.17
N ALA A 218 11.11 -10.70 -3.49
CA ALA A 218 10.87 -9.50 -4.30
C ALA A 218 9.60 -8.74 -3.83
N LEU A 219 8.54 -9.46 -3.45
CA LEU A 219 7.29 -8.86 -2.97
C LEU A 219 7.48 -8.11 -1.64
N GLN A 220 8.21 -8.72 -0.71
CA GLN A 220 8.49 -8.15 0.61
C GLN A 220 9.37 -6.90 0.48
N ILE A 221 10.34 -6.92 -0.43
CA ILE A 221 11.16 -5.76 -0.78
C ILE A 221 10.28 -4.64 -1.34
N ASP A 222 9.42 -4.92 -2.31
CA ASP A 222 8.49 -3.94 -2.90
C ASP A 222 7.55 -3.32 -1.87
N MET A 223 6.96 -4.16 -0.99
CA MET A 223 6.10 -3.72 0.10
C MET A 223 6.85 -2.80 1.08
N TRP A 224 8.04 -3.20 1.51
CA TRP A 224 8.87 -2.39 2.40
C TRP A 224 9.29 -1.07 1.75
N SER A 225 9.65 -1.10 0.47
CA SER A 225 9.97 0.09 -0.33
C SER A 225 8.82 1.08 -0.39
N LEU A 226 7.59 0.61 -0.67
CA LEU A 226 6.40 1.46 -0.70
C LEU A 226 6.19 2.12 0.67
N LEU A 227 6.27 1.35 1.75
CA LEU A 227 6.14 1.83 3.11
C LEU A 227 7.20 2.90 3.41
N ASN A 228 8.48 2.66 3.11
CA ASN A 228 9.54 3.65 3.31
C ASN A 228 9.32 4.92 2.48
N TRP A 229 8.84 4.79 1.25
CA TRP A 229 8.57 5.93 0.39
C TRP A 229 7.44 6.83 0.94
N ILE A 230 6.38 6.24 1.50
CA ILE A 230 5.32 6.97 2.19
C ILE A 230 5.89 7.74 3.40
N ASP A 231 6.72 7.09 4.22
CA ASP A 231 7.34 7.71 5.41
C ASP A 231 8.34 8.83 5.07
N ASN A 232 9.07 8.69 3.97
CA ASN A 232 10.00 9.72 3.48
C ASN A 232 9.25 10.98 3.02
N GLY A 233 8.02 10.82 2.54
CA GLY A 233 7.11 11.92 2.21
C GLY A 233 7.45 12.67 0.92
N GLN A 234 8.21 12.07 0.00
CA GLN A 234 8.64 12.69 -1.26
C GLN A 234 7.86 12.13 -2.46
N GLY A 235 6.65 12.65 -2.68
CA GLY A 235 5.68 12.12 -3.66
C GLY A 235 6.10 12.21 -5.13
N ASP A 236 7.04 13.10 -5.44
CA ASP A 236 7.63 13.31 -6.77
C ASP A 236 8.78 12.33 -7.08
N HIS A 237 9.36 11.71 -6.05
CA HIS A 237 10.43 10.74 -6.20
C HIS A 237 9.88 9.35 -6.51
N ARG A 238 10.68 8.55 -7.22
CA ARG A 238 10.37 7.14 -7.46
C ARG A 238 10.52 6.34 -6.16
N ILE A 239 9.62 5.38 -5.94
CA ILE A 239 9.79 4.36 -4.90
C ILE A 239 11.10 3.58 -5.16
N GLY A 240 12.01 3.59 -4.19
CA GLY A 240 13.31 2.92 -4.29
C GLY A 240 13.43 1.75 -3.32
N ASP A 241 14.21 0.74 -3.70
CA ASP A 241 14.54 -0.45 -2.91
C ASP A 241 16.00 -0.44 -2.40
N TYR A 242 16.69 0.70 -2.55
CA TYR A 242 18.07 0.87 -2.10
C TYR A 242 18.24 0.50 -0.63
N GLY A 243 19.11 -0.47 -0.37
CA GLY A 243 19.44 -0.94 0.98
C GLY A 243 18.49 -1.98 1.56
N LEU A 244 17.51 -2.48 0.79
CA LEU A 244 16.61 -3.56 1.21
C LEU A 244 17.01 -4.94 0.68
N ARG A 245 18.00 -5.01 -0.23
CA ARG A 245 18.60 -6.24 -0.74
C ARG A 245 19.87 -6.55 0.04
N ASN A 246 20.01 -7.80 0.46
CA ASN A 246 21.15 -8.30 1.23
C ASN A 246 21.65 -9.62 0.65
N ASP A 247 22.97 -9.79 0.59
CA ASP A 247 23.61 -11.03 0.13
C ASP A 247 23.49 -12.17 1.16
N LYS A 248 23.24 -11.85 2.43
CA LYS A 248 23.06 -12.83 3.51
C LYS A 248 21.59 -13.01 3.82
N ASP A 249 21.17 -14.27 3.89
CA ASP A 249 19.85 -14.60 4.41
C ASP A 249 19.82 -14.50 5.93
N LEU A 250 19.02 -13.55 6.42
CA LEU A 250 18.80 -13.28 7.84
C LEU A 250 17.33 -13.52 8.22
N THR A 251 16.52 -14.04 7.30
CA THR A 251 15.05 -14.13 7.45
C THR A 251 14.64 -15.04 8.60
N ASP A 252 15.30 -16.18 8.79
CA ASP A 252 15.07 -17.05 9.96
C ASP A 252 15.38 -16.34 11.28
N LYS A 253 16.47 -15.58 11.34
CA LYS A 253 16.81 -14.79 12.54
C LYS A 253 15.77 -13.70 12.79
N TYR A 254 15.32 -13.03 11.75
CA TYR A 254 14.26 -12.03 11.85
C TYR A 254 12.93 -12.63 12.31
N ALA A 255 12.59 -13.83 11.84
CA ALA A 255 11.39 -14.55 12.27
C ALA A 255 11.44 -14.87 13.77
N VAL A 256 12.56 -15.40 14.26
CA VAL A 256 12.74 -15.68 15.70
C VAL A 256 12.77 -14.39 16.53
N MET A 257 13.43 -13.34 16.04
CA MET A 257 13.39 -12.02 16.69
C MET A 257 11.95 -11.52 16.82
N LEU A 258 11.15 -11.63 15.76
CA LEU A 258 9.77 -11.19 15.73
C LEU A 258 8.89 -11.99 16.69
N GLU A 259 9.04 -13.31 16.73
CA GLU A 259 8.33 -14.18 17.67
C GLU A 259 8.61 -13.78 19.13
N VAL A 260 9.89 -13.66 19.49
CA VAL A 260 10.30 -13.26 20.85
C VAL A 260 9.79 -11.87 21.19
N TYR A 261 9.90 -10.92 20.25
CA TYR A 261 9.40 -9.56 20.42
C TYR A 261 7.89 -9.53 20.68
N GLN A 262 7.10 -10.28 19.90
CA GLN A 262 5.65 -10.35 20.08
C GLN A 262 5.30 -10.95 21.45
N ASN A 263 5.97 -12.02 21.87
CA ASN A 263 5.79 -12.64 23.18
C ASN A 263 6.07 -11.67 24.35
N ILE A 264 7.09 -10.82 24.22
CA ILE A 264 7.38 -9.77 25.21
C ILE A 264 6.28 -8.72 25.22
N ARG A 265 5.87 -8.26 24.03
CA ARG A 265 4.83 -7.23 23.86
C ARG A 265 3.44 -7.64 24.31
N SER A 266 3.12 -8.93 24.32
CA SER A 266 1.87 -9.44 24.87
C SER A 266 1.77 -9.28 26.39
N ASN A 267 2.90 -9.20 27.08
CA ASN A 267 2.95 -9.16 28.55
C ASN A 267 3.36 -7.78 29.10
N HIS A 268 4.23 -7.05 28.39
CA HIS A 268 4.82 -5.80 28.87
C HIS A 268 5.07 -4.80 27.73
N GLN A 269 5.29 -3.53 28.10
CA GLN A 269 5.79 -2.53 27.15
C GLN A 269 7.20 -2.93 26.68
N PHE A 270 7.50 -2.73 25.40
CA PHE A 270 8.84 -2.97 24.87
C PHE A 270 9.77 -1.81 25.23
N ASP A 271 10.51 -1.95 26.33
CA ASP A 271 11.51 -1.01 26.84
C ASP A 271 12.93 -1.62 26.78
N LEU A 272 13.92 -0.98 27.41
CA LEU A 272 15.31 -1.47 27.40
C LEU A 272 15.47 -2.86 28.03
N ASN A 273 14.67 -3.18 29.05
CA ASN A 273 14.68 -4.51 29.66
C ASN A 273 14.01 -5.53 28.72
N GLY A 274 12.91 -5.15 28.06
CA GLY A 274 12.32 -5.95 26.99
C GLY A 274 13.31 -6.25 25.87
N LEU A 275 14.10 -5.25 25.44
CA LEU A 275 15.16 -5.45 24.45
C LEU A 275 16.27 -6.39 24.96
N GLU A 276 16.72 -6.23 26.21
CA GLU A 276 17.71 -7.14 26.83
C GLU A 276 17.18 -8.58 26.89
N GLN A 277 15.92 -8.78 27.29
CA GLN A 277 15.26 -10.09 27.31
C GLN A 277 15.15 -10.70 25.92
N MET A 278 14.80 -9.88 24.93
CA MET A 278 14.71 -10.31 23.54
C MET A 278 16.05 -10.88 23.09
N VAL A 279 17.13 -10.08 23.14
CA VAL A 279 18.45 -10.50 22.64
C VAL A 279 19.08 -11.64 23.44
N LYS A 280 18.67 -11.85 24.70
CA LYS A 280 19.11 -12.96 25.56
C LYS A 280 18.34 -14.27 25.31
N SER A 281 17.30 -14.26 24.47
CA SER A 281 16.44 -15.42 24.26
C SER A 281 17.24 -16.66 23.85
N ARG A 282 16.93 -17.79 24.50
CA ARG A 282 17.54 -19.09 24.17
C ARG A 282 17.16 -19.58 22.77
N GLN A 283 16.09 -19.04 22.19
CA GLN A 283 15.62 -19.44 20.85
C GLN A 283 16.66 -19.17 19.76
N PHE A 284 17.55 -18.19 19.94
CA PHE A 284 18.63 -17.91 18.99
C PHE A 284 19.74 -18.97 18.95
N HIS A 285 19.79 -19.88 19.93
CA HIS A 285 20.76 -20.98 19.95
C HIS A 285 20.24 -22.24 19.25
N MET A 286 19.00 -22.23 18.77
CA MET A 286 18.33 -23.36 18.11
C MET A 286 18.32 -23.23 16.58
N ILE A 287 18.95 -22.17 16.04
CA ILE A 287 19.07 -21.83 14.61
C ILE A 287 20.53 -22.02 14.21
#